data_AF-A0A075V7M4-F1
#
_entry.id   AF-A0A075V7M4-F1
#
_cell.length_a   1.000
_cell.length_b   1.000
_cell.length_c   1.000
_cell.angle_alpha   90.00
_cell.angle_beta   90.00
_cell.angle_gamma   90.00
#
_symmetry.space_group_name_H-M   'P 1'
#
loop_
_entity.id
_entity.type
_entity.pdbx_description
1 polymer ?
#
loop_
_entity_poly.entity_id
_entity_poly.type
_entity_poly.pdbx_seq_one_letter_code
_entity_poly.pdbx_strand_id
1 'polypeptide(L)'
;MSTQPTTPSLEPSCPDCHAEIGHVHHEWCDVARCLATGLQRTGHDEACPCPKDTWSGRWPGAAECFEFGWTYGEGLPDLNRLMTTATWDPDTHRWIRPGHQITTVEAEPR
;
A
#
# COMPACT_ATOMS: atom_id res chain seq x y z
N MET A 1 19.72 -23.07 -14.89
CA MET A 1 19.37 -21.68 -15.28
C MET A 1 18.79 -21.03 -14.04
N SER A 2 19.50 -20.09 -13.43
CA SER A 2 19.10 -19.50 -12.15
C SER A 2 18.06 -18.42 -12.41
N THR A 3 16.81 -18.65 -11.99
CA THR A 3 15.76 -17.64 -11.91
C THR A 3 16.12 -16.70 -10.75
N GLN A 4 16.67 -15.53 -11.07
CA GLN A 4 16.80 -14.47 -10.08
C GLN A 4 15.40 -13.92 -9.78
N PRO A 5 15.07 -13.61 -8.50
CA PRO A 5 13.80 -12.97 -8.18
C PRO A 5 13.84 -11.54 -8.73
N THR A 6 13.14 -11.29 -9.84
CA THR A 6 12.98 -9.94 -10.38
C THR A 6 12.05 -9.17 -9.45
N THR A 7 12.60 -8.34 -8.57
CA THR A 7 11.79 -7.33 -7.89
C THR A 7 11.14 -6.46 -8.98
N PRO A 8 9.80 -6.38 -9.05
CA PRO A 8 9.17 -5.62 -10.12
C PRO A 8 9.59 -4.15 -10.02
N SER A 9 9.92 -3.56 -11.16
CA SER A 9 10.36 -2.16 -11.28
C SER A 9 9.31 -1.20 -10.72
N LEU A 10 9.76 -0.02 -10.28
CA LEU A 10 8.87 1.06 -9.88
C LEU A 10 8.33 1.79 -11.11
N GLU A 11 7.08 2.20 -11.04
CA GLU A 11 6.43 3.09 -12.00
C GLU A 11 6.78 4.55 -11.66
N PRO A 12 7.44 5.30 -12.56
CA PRO A 12 7.99 6.62 -12.23
C PRO A 12 6.90 7.65 -11.88
N SER A 13 5.69 7.46 -12.38
CA SER A 13 4.53 8.32 -12.11
C SER A 13 3.26 7.50 -12.00
N CYS A 14 2.28 7.99 -11.22
CA CYS A 14 0.96 7.41 -11.14
C CYS A 14 0.31 7.35 -12.54
N PRO A 15 -0.25 6.21 -12.97
CA PRO A 15 -0.82 6.07 -14.31
C PRO A 15 -2.12 6.87 -14.50
N ASP A 16 -2.82 7.23 -13.42
CA ASP A 16 -4.05 8.01 -13.47
C ASP A 16 -3.78 9.52 -13.35
N CYS A 17 -3.18 9.95 -12.24
CA CYS A 17 -2.99 11.37 -11.96
C CYS A 17 -1.58 11.93 -12.24
N HIS A 18 -0.65 11.09 -12.71
CA HIS A 18 0.73 11.47 -13.04
C HIS A 18 1.60 11.99 -11.88
N ALA A 19 1.17 11.86 -10.63
CA ALA A 19 2.01 12.15 -9.47
C ALA A 19 3.32 11.35 -9.54
N GLU A 20 4.46 12.03 -9.43
CA GLU A 20 5.79 11.40 -9.36
C GLU A 20 6.00 10.67 -8.04
N ILE A 21 6.99 9.77 -7.97
CA ILE A 21 7.35 9.10 -6.72
C ILE A 21 7.67 10.15 -5.65
N GLY A 22 7.05 10.00 -4.47
CA GLY A 22 7.19 10.93 -3.35
C GLY A 22 6.25 12.14 -3.40
N HIS A 23 5.43 12.29 -4.45
CA HIS A 23 4.42 13.35 -4.54
C HIS A 23 3.02 12.84 -4.18
N VAL A 24 2.23 13.71 -3.57
CA VAL A 24 0.84 13.41 -3.23
C VAL A 24 -0.01 13.22 -4.48
N HIS A 25 -0.95 12.28 -4.42
CA HIS A 25 -1.95 12.14 -5.47
C HIS A 25 -2.86 13.37 -5.57
N HIS A 26 -3.41 13.61 -6.77
CA HIS A 26 -4.49 14.57 -6.98
C HIS A 26 -5.80 14.09 -6.32
N GLU A 27 -6.71 15.03 -6.05
CA GLU A 27 -7.93 14.83 -5.24
C GLU A 27 -8.83 13.69 -5.74
N TRP A 28 -8.94 13.52 -7.06
CA TRP A 28 -9.84 12.55 -7.70
C TRP A 28 -9.13 11.31 -8.23
N CYS A 29 -7.90 11.06 -7.78
CA CYS A 29 -7.11 9.94 -8.29
C CYS A 29 -7.67 8.60 -7.80
N ASP A 30 -7.97 7.70 -8.73
CA ASP A 30 -8.52 6.37 -8.44
C ASP A 30 -7.45 5.41 -7.89
N VAL A 31 -6.17 5.75 -8.04
CA VAL A 31 -5.05 5.01 -7.45
C VAL A 31 -4.80 5.43 -5.99
N ALA A 32 -5.19 6.62 -5.59
CA ALA A 32 -4.92 7.11 -4.24
C ALA A 32 -5.67 6.30 -3.17
N ARG A 33 -5.05 6.09 -2.00
CA ARG A 33 -5.70 5.50 -0.82
C ARG A 33 -6.20 6.54 0.19
N CYS A 34 -7.26 6.19 0.89
CA CYS A 34 -7.56 6.75 2.21
C CYS A 34 -6.60 6.14 3.22
N LEU A 35 -5.76 6.95 3.86
CA LEU A 35 -4.77 6.45 4.83
C LEU A 35 -5.40 6.03 6.17
N ALA A 36 -6.64 6.43 6.46
CA ALA A 36 -7.38 5.96 7.64
C ALA A 36 -7.99 4.55 7.44
N THR A 37 -8.35 4.16 6.22
CA THR A 37 -9.06 2.89 5.97
C THR A 37 -8.28 1.92 5.11
N GLY A 38 -7.24 2.40 4.42
CA GLY A 38 -6.55 1.65 3.39
C GLY A 38 -7.43 1.39 2.17
N LEU A 39 -8.62 1.98 2.02
CA LEU A 39 -9.41 1.79 0.79
C LEU A 39 -9.07 2.87 -0.23
N GLN A 40 -9.67 2.79 -1.42
CA GLN A 40 -9.57 3.84 -2.43
C GLN A 40 -10.00 5.19 -1.84
N ARG A 41 -9.31 6.27 -2.20
CA ARG A 41 -9.64 7.62 -1.75
C ARG A 41 -10.88 8.16 -2.45
N THR A 42 -11.14 7.78 -3.70
CA THR A 42 -12.42 8.14 -4.33
C THR A 42 -13.58 7.45 -3.60
N GLY A 43 -14.57 8.24 -3.17
CA GLY A 43 -15.63 7.76 -2.26
C GLY A 43 -15.30 7.89 -0.77
N HIS A 44 -14.18 8.53 -0.44
CA HIS A 44 -13.82 8.95 0.91
C HIS A 44 -14.78 10.01 1.46
N ASP A 45 -15.08 9.93 2.76
CA ASP A 45 -15.86 10.94 3.48
C ASP A 45 -15.10 12.28 3.50
N GLU A 46 -15.76 13.37 3.12
CA GLU A 46 -15.18 14.72 3.10
C GLU A 46 -14.67 15.17 4.49
N ALA A 47 -15.25 14.64 5.57
CA ALA A 47 -14.87 14.96 6.94
C ALA A 47 -13.70 14.11 7.48
N CYS A 48 -13.22 13.12 6.74
CA CYS A 48 -12.16 12.25 7.25
C CYS A 48 -10.80 12.98 7.26
N PRO A 49 -10.13 13.09 8.43
CA PRO A 49 -8.94 13.92 8.61
C PRO A 49 -7.64 13.25 8.15
N CYS A 50 -7.72 12.17 7.36
CA CYS A 50 -6.52 11.41 6.99
C CYS A 50 -5.57 12.23 6.09
N PRO A 51 -4.24 12.03 6.22
CA PRO A 51 -3.28 12.67 5.33
C PRO A 51 -3.49 12.24 3.87
N LYS A 52 -2.85 12.97 2.95
CA LYS A 52 -2.87 12.63 1.53
C LYS A 52 -1.92 11.46 1.25
N ASP A 53 -2.39 10.52 0.45
CA ASP A 53 -1.58 9.42 -0.03
C ASP A 53 -0.52 9.91 -1.02
N THR A 54 0.65 9.28 -0.98
CA THR A 54 1.84 9.65 -1.75
C THR A 54 2.22 8.52 -2.68
N TRP A 55 2.46 8.83 -3.95
CA TRP A 55 2.82 7.82 -4.93
C TRP A 55 4.16 7.18 -4.57
N SER A 56 4.17 5.87 -4.32
CA SER A 56 5.36 5.11 -3.96
C SER A 56 6.10 4.52 -5.16
N GLY A 57 5.55 4.69 -6.37
CA GLY A 57 6.00 3.97 -7.56
C GLY A 57 5.44 2.56 -7.69
N ARG A 58 4.46 2.18 -6.86
CA ARG A 58 3.78 0.89 -6.93
C ARG A 58 2.27 1.05 -6.79
N TRP A 59 1.53 0.18 -7.46
CA TRP A 59 0.10 0.03 -7.22
C TRP A 59 -0.21 -0.17 -5.73
N PRO A 60 -1.28 0.43 -5.20
CA PRO A 60 -1.66 0.31 -3.80
C PRO A 60 -1.70 -1.14 -3.31
N GLY A 61 -0.91 -1.47 -2.30
CA GLY A 61 -0.85 -2.82 -1.72
C GLY A 61 0.12 -3.78 -2.42
N ALA A 62 0.68 -3.41 -3.56
CA ALA A 62 1.62 -4.27 -4.28
C ALA A 62 2.90 -4.50 -3.46
N ALA A 63 3.41 -3.46 -2.77
CA ALA A 63 4.58 -3.59 -1.89
C ALA A 63 4.38 -4.71 -0.85
N GLU A 64 3.26 -4.69 -0.14
CA GLU A 64 2.96 -5.70 0.89
C GLU A 64 2.70 -7.08 0.27
N CYS A 65 2.06 -7.18 -0.89
CA CYS A 65 1.96 -8.44 -1.62
C CYS A 65 3.34 -9.05 -1.91
N PHE A 66 4.31 -8.25 -2.35
CA PHE A 66 5.67 -8.72 -2.59
C PHE A 66 6.39 -9.12 -1.31
N GLU A 67 6.29 -8.31 -0.25
CA GLU A 67 6.86 -8.62 1.06
C GLU A 67 6.26 -9.90 1.67
N PHE A 68 4.97 -10.16 1.45
CA PHE A 68 4.29 -11.33 1.98
C PHE A 68 4.47 -12.59 1.11
N GLY A 69 5.04 -12.44 -0.08
CA GLY A 69 5.10 -13.49 -1.10
C GLY A 69 3.73 -13.86 -1.66
N TRP A 70 2.77 -12.92 -1.65
CA TRP A 70 1.43 -13.08 -2.19
C TRP A 70 1.40 -12.58 -3.63
N THR A 71 1.84 -13.43 -4.55
CA THR A 71 1.93 -13.11 -5.98
C THR A 71 1.33 -14.22 -6.83
N TYR A 72 0.68 -13.85 -7.93
CA TYR A 72 0.37 -14.76 -9.03
C TYR A 72 1.60 -14.88 -9.94
N GLY A 73 2.05 -16.12 -10.18
CA GLY A 73 3.11 -16.41 -11.15
C GLY A 73 4.35 -15.53 -10.99
N GLU A 74 4.85 -15.00 -12.12
CA GLU A 74 6.05 -14.15 -12.19
C GLU A 74 5.79 -12.72 -11.73
N GLY A 75 5.52 -12.52 -10.43
CA GLY A 75 5.60 -11.20 -9.80
C GLY A 75 4.38 -10.28 -9.98
N LEU A 76 3.20 -10.81 -10.29
CA LEU A 76 1.96 -10.04 -10.22
C LEU A 76 1.42 -10.06 -8.79
N PRO A 77 1.16 -8.91 -8.14
CA PRO A 77 0.70 -8.90 -6.75
C PRO A 77 -0.73 -9.44 -6.63
N ASP A 78 -0.96 -10.34 -5.66
CA ASP A 78 -2.28 -10.87 -5.34
C ASP A 78 -3.06 -9.89 -4.45
N LEU A 79 -3.50 -8.79 -5.05
CA LEU A 79 -4.25 -7.73 -4.37
C LEU A 79 -5.59 -8.24 -3.84
N ASN A 80 -6.21 -9.22 -4.51
CA ASN A 80 -7.45 -9.84 -4.03
C ASN A 80 -7.24 -10.53 -2.68
N ARG A 81 -6.16 -11.31 -2.54
CA ARG A 81 -5.79 -11.91 -1.25
C ARG A 81 -5.42 -10.85 -0.23
N LEU A 82 -4.71 -9.80 -0.61
CA LEU A 82 -4.38 -8.70 0.30
C LEU A 82 -5.65 -8.10 0.91
N MET A 83 -6.59 -7.68 0.07
CA MET A 83 -7.83 -7.01 0.50
C MET A 83 -8.75 -7.91 1.34
N THR A 84 -8.71 -9.22 1.12
CA THR A 84 -9.60 -10.17 1.82
C THR A 84 -9.00 -10.80 3.06
N THR A 85 -7.67 -10.75 3.21
CA THR A 85 -7.00 -11.45 4.31
C THR A 85 -6.15 -10.55 5.19
N ALA A 86 -5.47 -9.53 4.64
CA ALA A 86 -4.68 -8.61 5.47
C ALA A 86 -5.58 -7.60 6.21
N THR A 87 -5.02 -7.00 7.25
CA THR A 87 -5.67 -5.92 8.01
C THR A 87 -4.90 -4.62 7.77
N TRP A 88 -5.63 -3.52 7.53
CA TRP A 88 -5.01 -2.20 7.40
C TRP A 88 -4.63 -1.67 8.78
N ASP A 89 -3.42 -1.13 8.88
CA ASP A 89 -2.95 -0.36 10.03
C ASP A 89 -2.93 1.14 9.70
N PRO A 90 -3.83 1.94 10.30
CA PRO A 90 -3.88 3.38 10.06
C PRO A 90 -2.73 4.15 10.72
N ASP A 91 -2.02 3.57 11.69
CA ASP A 91 -0.91 4.27 12.36
C ASP A 91 0.37 4.21 11.52
N THR A 92 0.60 3.09 10.85
CA THR A 92 1.77 2.90 9.97
C THR A 92 1.48 3.10 8.49
N HIS A 93 0.20 3.20 8.11
CA HIS A 93 -0.27 3.23 6.73
C HIS A 93 0.20 2.00 5.91
N ARG A 94 0.16 0.82 6.53
CA ARG A 94 0.59 -0.45 5.91
C ARG A 94 -0.47 -1.53 6.07
N TRP A 95 -0.45 -2.52 5.19
CA TRP A 95 -1.17 -3.77 5.43
C TRP A 95 -0.36 -4.66 6.37
N ILE A 96 -1.05 -5.34 7.29
CA ILE A 96 -0.48 -6.34 8.19
C ILE A 96 -0.94 -7.73 7.75
N ARG A 97 0.02 -8.64 7.60
CA ARG A 97 -0.25 -10.04 7.30
C ARG A 97 -0.93 -10.73 8.51
N PRO A 98 -1.96 -11.58 8.30
CA PRO A 98 -2.56 -12.39 9.35
C PRO A 98 -1.52 -13.24 10.08
N GLY A 99 -1.61 -13.26 11.41
CA GLY A 99 -0.68 -13.99 12.26
C GLY A 99 0.67 -13.31 12.45
N HIS A 100 0.91 -12.12 11.86
CA HIS A 100 2.03 -11.27 12.24
C HIS A 100 1.69 -10.59 13.58
N GLN A 101 2.34 -11.01 14.66
CA GLN A 101 2.24 -10.32 15.94
C GLN A 101 3.07 -9.03 15.84
N ILE A 102 2.39 -7.88 15.76
CA ILE A 102 3.06 -6.58 15.92
C ILE A 102 3.58 -6.56 17.35
N THR A 103 4.89 -6.61 17.50
CA THR A 103 5.51 -6.39 18.82
C THR A 103 5.50 -4.88 19.02
N THR A 104 4.45 -4.36 19.64
CA THR A 104 4.45 -2.99 20.15
C THR A 104 5.55 -2.92 21.19
N VAL A 105 6.70 -2.37 20.83
CA VAL A 105 7.66 -1.89 21.82
C VAL A 105 7.01 -0.68 22.46
N GLU A 106 6.38 -0.89 23.62
CA GLU A 106 5.90 0.21 24.46
C GLU A 106 7.07 1.18 24.68
N ALA A 107 6.91 2.41 24.20
CA ALA A 107 7.86 3.47 24.49
C ALA A 107 7.79 3.77 26.00
N GLU A 108 8.81 3.35 26.74
CA GLU A 108 8.98 3.67 28.15
C GLU A 108 8.97 5.20 28.36
N PRO A 109 8.13 5.74 29.26
CA PRO A 109 8.26 7.11 29.71
C PRO A 109 9.47 7.23 30.63
N ARG A 110 10.26 8.27 30.40
CA ARG A 110 11.44 8.63 31.18
C ARG A 110 11.08 9.28 32.50
#